data_AF-A0A959PVG2-F1
#
_entry.id   AF-A0A959PVG2-F1
#
_cell.length_a   1.000
_cell.length_b   1.000
_cell.length_c   1.000
_cell.angle_alpha   90.00
_cell.angle_beta   90.00
_cell.angle_gamma   90.00
#
_symmetry.space_group_name_H-M   'P 1'
#
loop_
_entity.id
_entity.type
_entity.pdbx_description
1 polymer ?
#
loop_
_entity_poly.entity_id
_entity_poly.type
_entity_poly.pdbx_seq_one_letter_code
_entity_poly.pdbx_strand_id
1 'polypeptide(L)'
;MQPNHYIHPSPLGIDQIAEIIENKSPLALSDESIHAITKCRAFLENKLATEKVPFYGINTGFGSLCDIRIKDETLHQLQENLVKSHAAGSGDEVPQEVVRIMLLLKIHSLSLGYSGVRLETVELLKEFYNRDILPVIFQLGSLGASGDLAPLAHMSLPLLGLGEVNYKGQRMPAAEALKDAGLKPTNLAAKEGLALLNGTQFSTGYSVWCLIQSKRIVKAANHTAALSLDAFNCHTSPFDKRLHTIRPHFGQLETAKSIRQLRDLSKIAQSEKNHVQDPYAFRCIPQVHGASLDAIQHVEKVITTELNSVTDNPTIFPDSDGILSGGNFHAQPVALALDYLGIALSEFGSISERRVFQFMTGQR
;
A
#
# COMPACT_ATOMS: atom_id res chain seq x y z
N MET A 1 -14.01 17.96 14.95
CA MET A 1 -13.88 16.58 14.47
C MET A 1 -13.46 16.65 13.02
N GLN A 2 -12.45 15.88 12.62
CA GLN A 2 -12.13 15.77 11.19
C GLN A 2 -13.29 15.06 10.47
N PRO A 3 -13.61 15.43 9.23
CA PRO A 3 -14.63 14.74 8.47
C PRO A 3 -14.25 13.27 8.28
N ASN A 4 -15.24 12.38 8.35
CA ASN A 4 -15.02 10.97 8.04
C ASN A 4 -14.67 10.81 6.56
N HIS A 5 -13.70 9.94 6.26
CA HIS A 5 -13.52 9.39 4.93
C HIS A 5 -14.49 8.20 4.76
N TYR A 6 -15.37 8.30 3.78
CA TYR A 6 -16.30 7.22 3.45
C TYR A 6 -15.65 6.25 2.48
N ILE A 7 -15.55 4.98 2.89
CA ILE A 7 -15.14 3.87 2.03
C ILE A 7 -16.31 3.55 1.10
N HIS A 8 -16.12 3.93 -0.17
CA HIS A 8 -17.03 3.61 -1.26
C HIS A 8 -16.41 2.54 -2.18
N PRO A 9 -17.21 1.88 -3.04
CA PRO A 9 -16.69 1.02 -4.11
C PRO A 9 -15.90 1.77 -5.19
N SER A 10 -15.90 3.10 -5.18
CA SER A 10 -15.13 3.91 -6.12
C SER A 10 -13.63 3.79 -5.88
N PRO A 11 -12.79 3.84 -6.93
CA PRO A 11 -11.35 3.72 -6.78
C PRO A 11 -10.73 4.79 -5.88
N LEU A 12 -9.84 4.39 -4.98
CA LEU A 12 -8.97 5.26 -4.19
C LEU A 12 -7.67 5.56 -4.94
N GLY A 13 -7.18 6.79 -4.80
CA GLY A 13 -5.88 7.22 -5.33
C GLY A 13 -4.78 7.28 -4.26
N ILE A 14 -3.52 7.22 -4.67
CA ILE A 14 -2.36 7.31 -3.75
C ILE A 14 -2.36 8.63 -2.97
N ASP A 15 -2.64 9.76 -3.62
CA ASP A 15 -2.69 11.08 -2.96
C ASP A 15 -3.82 11.16 -1.95
N GLN A 16 -4.98 10.58 -2.26
CA GLN A 16 -6.10 10.50 -1.34
C GLN A 16 -5.75 9.65 -0.11
N ILE A 17 -5.06 8.52 -0.29
CA ILE A 17 -4.57 7.72 0.84
C ILE A 17 -3.55 8.50 1.66
N ALA A 18 -2.65 9.25 1.01
CA ALA A 18 -1.69 10.10 1.72
C ALA A 18 -2.40 11.12 2.61
N GLU A 19 -3.44 11.79 2.09
CA GLU A 19 -4.26 12.74 2.86
C GLU A 19 -5.01 12.07 4.02
N ILE A 20 -5.57 10.88 3.81
CA ILE A 20 -6.25 10.11 4.86
C ILE A 20 -5.28 9.77 6.00
N ILE A 21 -4.07 9.31 5.66
CA ILE A 21 -3.06 8.91 6.64
C ILE A 21 -2.47 10.13 7.37
N GLU A 22 -2.15 11.20 6.65
CA GLU A 22 -1.59 12.44 7.22
C GLU A 22 -2.58 13.12 8.16
N ASN A 23 -3.85 13.20 7.75
CA ASN A 23 -4.88 13.80 8.59
C ASN A 23 -5.29 12.86 9.73
N LYS A 24 -5.09 11.54 9.61
CA LYS A 24 -5.71 10.52 10.47
C LYS A 24 -7.25 10.56 10.40
N SER A 25 -7.76 10.76 9.19
CA SER A 25 -9.21 10.84 8.94
C SER A 25 -9.90 9.54 9.38
N PRO A 26 -10.93 9.59 10.24
CA PRO A 26 -11.70 8.40 10.61
C PRO A 26 -12.41 7.80 9.39
N LEU A 27 -12.52 6.48 9.33
CA LEU A 27 -13.21 5.75 8.29
C LEU A 27 -14.68 5.50 8.66
N ALA A 28 -15.56 5.62 7.67
CA ALA A 28 -16.94 5.15 7.71
C ALA A 28 -17.21 4.30 6.46
N LEU A 29 -18.06 3.28 6.56
CA LEU A 29 -18.51 2.53 5.38
C LEU A 29 -19.67 3.28 4.72
N SER A 30 -19.72 3.32 3.39
CA SER A 30 -20.89 3.81 2.68
C SER A 30 -22.03 2.79 2.68
N ASP A 31 -23.26 3.26 2.47
CA ASP A 31 -24.43 2.38 2.36
C ASP A 31 -24.27 1.36 1.22
N GLU A 32 -23.63 1.75 0.11
CA GLU A 32 -23.34 0.85 -1.01
C GLU A 32 -22.36 -0.26 -0.63
N SER A 33 -21.29 0.07 0.11
CA SER A 33 -20.33 -0.94 0.59
C SER A 33 -20.95 -1.87 1.64
N ILE A 34 -21.79 -1.34 2.55
CA ILE A 34 -22.57 -2.15 3.49
C ILE A 34 -23.47 -3.12 2.73
N HIS A 35 -24.20 -2.63 1.73
CA HIS A 35 -25.06 -3.45 0.89
C HIS A 35 -24.26 -4.54 0.14
N ALA A 36 -23.11 -4.20 -0.44
CA ALA A 36 -22.26 -5.15 -1.15
C ALA A 36 -21.75 -6.28 -0.24
N ILE A 37 -21.25 -5.94 0.95
CA ILE A 37 -20.78 -6.93 1.95
C ILE A 37 -21.92 -7.86 2.35
N THR A 38 -23.07 -7.31 2.75
CA THR A 38 -24.21 -8.07 3.25
C THR A 38 -24.83 -8.96 2.17
N LYS A 39 -24.96 -8.47 0.93
CA LYS A 39 -25.40 -9.25 -0.23
C LYS A 39 -24.48 -10.44 -0.49
N CYS A 40 -23.16 -10.20 -0.50
CA CYS A 40 -22.16 -11.25 -0.70
C CYS A 40 -22.22 -12.33 0.38
N ARG A 41 -22.37 -11.90 1.64
CA ARG A 41 -22.49 -12.82 2.78
C ARG A 41 -23.75 -13.67 2.71
N ALA A 42 -24.90 -13.05 2.45
CA ALA A 42 -26.18 -13.75 2.34
C ALA A 42 -26.17 -14.79 1.21
N PHE A 43 -25.54 -14.46 0.08
CA PHE A 43 -25.35 -15.41 -1.02
C PHE A 43 -24.52 -16.63 -0.59
N LEU A 44 -23.39 -16.40 0.08
CA LEU A 44 -22.52 -17.48 0.55
C LEU A 44 -23.25 -18.41 1.54
N GLU A 45 -23.97 -17.83 2.49
CA GLU A 45 -24.74 -18.60 3.48
C GLU A 45 -25.84 -19.44 2.82
N ASN A 46 -26.54 -18.87 1.83
CA ASN A 46 -27.54 -19.61 1.07
C ASN A 46 -26.93 -20.77 0.28
N LYS A 47 -25.78 -20.56 -0.38
CA LYS A 47 -25.04 -21.63 -1.09
C LYS A 47 -24.63 -22.75 -0.14
N LEU A 48 -24.09 -22.41 1.03
CA LEU A 48 -23.68 -23.42 2.02
C LEU A 48 -24.87 -24.19 2.61
N ALA A 49 -26.02 -23.56 2.76
CA ALA A 49 -27.23 -24.21 3.28
C ALA A 49 -27.90 -25.13 2.24
N THR A 50 -27.83 -24.78 0.95
CA THR A 50 -28.59 -25.47 -0.11
C THR A 50 -27.76 -26.48 -0.91
N GLU A 51 -26.46 -26.25 -1.05
CA GLU A 51 -25.57 -27.09 -1.84
C GLU A 51 -24.63 -27.93 -0.98
N LYS A 52 -24.41 -29.18 -1.39
CA LYS A 52 -23.45 -30.09 -0.73
C LYS A 52 -22.09 -30.10 -1.41
N VAL A 53 -21.82 -29.15 -2.31
CA VAL A 53 -20.58 -29.08 -3.11
C VAL A 53 -19.42 -28.55 -2.25
N PRO A 54 -18.20 -29.10 -2.40
CA PRO A 54 -17.01 -28.55 -1.76
C PRO A 54 -16.60 -27.22 -2.39
N PHE A 55 -16.37 -26.21 -1.55
CA PHE A 55 -15.82 -24.90 -1.90
C PHE A 55 -14.52 -24.67 -1.14
N TYR A 56 -13.43 -24.43 -1.87
CA TYR A 56 -12.07 -24.28 -1.33
C TYR A 56 -12.02 -23.28 -0.18
N GLY A 57 -11.52 -23.73 0.99
CA GLY A 57 -11.33 -22.88 2.18
C GLY A 57 -12.61 -22.35 2.83
N ILE A 58 -13.77 -22.74 2.31
CA ILE A 58 -15.09 -22.42 2.87
C ILE A 58 -15.61 -23.62 3.66
N ASN A 59 -15.71 -24.79 3.02
CA ASN A 59 -16.11 -26.05 3.65
C ASN A 59 -15.13 -27.20 3.37
N THR A 60 -13.95 -26.89 2.82
CA THR A 60 -12.81 -27.80 2.70
C THR A 60 -11.58 -27.29 3.45
N GLY A 61 -10.53 -28.11 3.56
CA GLY A 61 -9.23 -27.71 4.07
C GLY A 61 -8.48 -26.74 3.14
N PHE A 62 -7.26 -26.38 3.54
CA PHE A 62 -6.39 -25.43 2.81
C PHE A 62 -5.14 -26.13 2.28
N GLY A 63 -4.52 -25.56 1.23
CA GLY A 63 -3.27 -26.09 0.66
C GLY A 63 -3.41 -27.55 0.25
N SER A 64 -2.55 -28.43 0.79
CA SER A 64 -2.56 -29.87 0.49
C SER A 64 -3.83 -30.60 0.97
N LEU A 65 -4.66 -29.96 1.81
CA LEU A 65 -5.92 -30.50 2.31
C LEU A 65 -7.14 -29.95 1.56
N CYS A 66 -6.94 -29.32 0.39
CA CYS A 66 -8.00 -28.67 -0.39
C CYS A 66 -9.15 -29.61 -0.78
N ASP A 67 -8.88 -30.91 -0.90
CA ASP A 67 -9.86 -31.94 -1.32
C ASP A 67 -10.62 -32.58 -0.14
N ILE A 68 -10.31 -32.19 1.10
CA ILE A 68 -10.94 -32.76 2.29
C ILE A 68 -12.06 -31.85 2.78
N ARG A 69 -13.30 -32.36 2.74
CA ARG A 69 -14.47 -31.66 3.30
C ARG A 69 -14.43 -31.66 4.83
N ILE A 70 -14.73 -30.51 5.41
CA ILE A 70 -14.77 -30.27 6.84
C ILE A 70 -16.23 -30.28 7.32
N LYS A 71 -16.48 -30.80 8.52
CA LYS A 71 -17.81 -30.81 9.13
C LYS A 71 -18.18 -29.40 9.59
N ASP A 72 -19.44 -29.03 9.43
CA ASP A 72 -19.95 -27.68 9.72
C ASP A 72 -19.63 -27.23 11.16
N GLU A 73 -19.74 -28.15 12.13
CA GLU A 73 -19.43 -27.93 13.55
C GLU A 73 -17.98 -27.51 13.81
N THR A 74 -17.05 -27.87 12.92
CA THR A 74 -15.61 -27.59 13.06
C THR A 74 -15.14 -26.39 12.24
N LEU A 75 -16.04 -25.75 11.46
CA LEU A 75 -15.65 -24.65 10.58
C LEU A 75 -15.13 -23.43 11.34
N HIS A 76 -15.74 -23.05 12.46
CA HIS A 76 -15.25 -21.95 13.28
C HIS A 76 -13.82 -22.21 13.78
N GLN A 77 -13.57 -23.40 14.33
CA GLN A 77 -12.25 -23.79 14.82
C GLN A 77 -11.21 -23.82 13.69
N LEU A 78 -11.61 -24.24 12.49
CA LEU A 78 -10.75 -24.25 11.31
C LEU A 78 -10.28 -22.83 10.95
N GLN A 79 -11.19 -21.85 10.92
CA GLN A 79 -10.83 -20.47 10.59
C GLN A 79 -9.91 -19.85 11.65
N GLU A 80 -10.19 -20.10 12.93
CA GLU A 80 -9.32 -19.67 14.03
C GLU A 80 -7.92 -20.31 13.93
N ASN A 81 -7.85 -21.62 13.68
CA ASN A 81 -6.58 -22.34 13.54
C ASN A 81 -5.79 -21.88 12.31
N LEU A 82 -6.46 -21.51 11.22
CA LEU A 82 -5.82 -20.93 10.05
C LEU A 82 -5.08 -19.64 10.44
N VAL A 83 -5.77 -18.71 11.11
CA VAL A 83 -5.17 -17.44 11.56
C VAL A 83 -3.99 -17.70 12.50
N LYS A 84 -4.15 -18.59 13.49
CA LYS A 84 -3.09 -18.93 14.44
C LYS A 84 -1.86 -19.56 13.78
N SER A 85 -2.06 -20.55 12.92
CA SER A 85 -0.96 -21.28 12.28
C SER A 85 -0.19 -20.44 11.27
N HIS A 86 -0.85 -19.48 10.62
CA HIS A 86 -0.24 -18.64 9.60
C HIS A 86 0.42 -17.39 10.17
N ALA A 87 0.15 -17.01 11.43
CA ALA A 87 0.83 -15.92 12.13
C ALA A 87 2.28 -16.28 12.51
N ALA A 88 3.07 -16.61 11.48
CA ALA A 88 4.44 -17.11 11.55
C ALA A 88 5.46 -16.10 11.00
N GLY A 89 5.08 -14.82 10.88
CA GLY A 89 5.99 -13.72 10.54
C GLY A 89 7.06 -13.50 11.62
N SER A 90 8.23 -12.98 11.22
CA SER A 90 9.39 -12.76 12.09
C SER A 90 10.23 -11.55 11.66
N GLY A 91 11.27 -11.24 12.42
CA GLY A 91 12.14 -10.08 12.17
C GLY A 91 11.62 -8.82 12.86
N ASP A 92 11.99 -7.66 12.30
CA ASP A 92 11.60 -6.37 12.86
C ASP A 92 10.11 -6.10 12.68
N GLU A 93 9.59 -5.21 13.52
CA GLU A 93 8.22 -4.74 13.42
C GLU A 93 8.04 -3.90 12.14
N VAL A 94 6.90 -4.07 11.49
CA VAL A 94 6.45 -3.23 10.39
C VAL A 94 6.17 -1.83 10.93
N PRO A 95 6.63 -0.75 10.25
CA PRO A 95 6.30 0.60 10.68
C PRO A 95 4.79 0.82 10.83
N GLN A 96 4.37 1.44 11.93
CA GLN A 96 2.95 1.64 12.28
C GLN A 96 2.16 2.37 11.19
N GLU A 97 2.79 3.28 10.44
CA GLU A 97 2.17 3.93 9.27
C GLU A 97 1.80 2.92 8.18
N VAL A 98 2.66 1.93 7.92
CA VAL A 98 2.39 0.87 6.94
C VAL A 98 1.26 -0.04 7.47
N VAL A 99 1.27 -0.40 8.75
CA VAL A 99 0.17 -1.18 9.36
C VAL A 99 -1.18 -0.45 9.22
N ARG A 100 -1.20 0.87 9.41
CA ARG A 100 -2.41 1.68 9.21
C ARG A 100 -2.89 1.64 7.75
N ILE A 101 -1.97 1.74 6.79
CA ILE A 101 -2.30 1.60 5.37
C ILE A 101 -2.84 0.19 5.09
N MET A 102 -2.23 -0.86 5.64
CA MET A 102 -2.69 -2.25 5.49
C MET A 102 -4.13 -2.42 5.98
N LEU A 103 -4.48 -1.87 7.15
CA LEU A 103 -5.84 -1.89 7.68
C LEU A 103 -6.82 -1.19 6.72
N LEU A 104 -6.49 0.01 6.26
CA LEU A 104 -7.30 0.75 5.29
C LEU A 104 -7.53 -0.06 4.01
N LEU A 105 -6.47 -0.64 3.45
CA LEU A 105 -6.55 -1.42 2.21
C LEU A 105 -7.33 -2.72 2.39
N LYS A 106 -7.20 -3.39 3.55
CA LYS A 106 -8.00 -4.59 3.84
C LYS A 106 -9.48 -4.25 3.98
N ILE A 107 -9.80 -3.16 4.69
CA ILE A 107 -11.18 -2.67 4.81
C ILE A 107 -11.73 -2.36 3.41
N HIS A 108 -11.02 -1.57 2.62
CA HIS A 108 -11.44 -1.21 1.25
C HIS A 108 -11.69 -2.46 0.38
N SER A 109 -10.75 -3.41 0.35
CA SER A 109 -10.87 -4.62 -0.46
C SER A 109 -12.08 -5.49 -0.05
N LEU A 110 -12.31 -5.65 1.25
CA LEU A 110 -13.48 -6.39 1.75
C LEU A 110 -14.81 -5.64 1.46
N SER A 111 -14.78 -4.31 1.50
CA SER A 111 -15.92 -3.43 1.22
C SER A 111 -16.37 -3.44 -0.25
N LEU A 112 -15.60 -4.05 -1.16
CA LEU A 112 -16.03 -4.29 -2.54
C LEU A 112 -17.09 -5.40 -2.64
N GLY A 113 -17.25 -6.25 -1.61
CA GLY A 113 -18.35 -7.22 -1.54
C GLY A 113 -18.15 -8.50 -2.36
N TYR A 114 -16.91 -8.99 -2.46
CA TYR A 114 -16.59 -10.22 -3.20
C TYR A 114 -15.96 -11.33 -2.31
N SER A 115 -15.84 -11.07 -1.01
CA SER A 115 -15.08 -11.92 -0.07
C SER A 115 -15.92 -12.78 0.88
N GLY A 116 -17.23 -12.56 0.98
CA GLY A 116 -18.13 -13.37 1.82
C GLY A 116 -17.92 -13.21 3.33
N VAL A 117 -17.28 -12.11 3.76
CA VAL A 117 -17.12 -11.73 5.17
C VAL A 117 -18.40 -11.15 5.75
N ARG A 118 -18.57 -11.20 7.07
CA ARG A 118 -19.65 -10.49 7.76
C ARG A 118 -19.32 -9.01 7.89
N LEU A 119 -20.36 -8.18 7.91
CA LEU A 119 -20.24 -6.74 8.15
C LEU A 119 -19.53 -6.45 9.47
N GLU A 120 -19.85 -7.19 10.52
CA GLU A 120 -19.25 -7.08 11.87
C GLU A 120 -17.72 -7.20 11.85
N THR A 121 -17.17 -8.06 10.98
CA THR A 121 -15.72 -8.26 10.82
C THR A 121 -15.06 -7.02 10.20
N VAL A 122 -15.69 -6.44 9.18
CA VAL A 122 -15.20 -5.21 8.52
C VAL A 122 -15.33 -4.01 9.46
N GLU A 123 -16.43 -3.93 10.21
CA GLU A 123 -16.64 -2.91 11.24
C GLU A 123 -15.60 -2.99 12.35
N LEU A 124 -15.21 -4.19 12.80
CA LEU A 124 -14.15 -4.33 13.81
C LEU A 124 -12.78 -3.88 13.27
N LEU A 125 -12.43 -4.22 12.03
CA LEU A 125 -11.22 -3.68 11.37
C LEU A 125 -11.25 -2.15 11.28
N LYS A 126 -12.41 -1.58 10.95
CA LYS A 126 -12.62 -0.13 10.90
C LYS A 126 -12.44 0.51 12.28
N GLU A 127 -12.92 -0.12 13.35
CA GLU A 127 -12.68 0.35 14.73
C GLU A 127 -11.19 0.26 15.11
N PHE A 128 -10.46 -0.76 14.65
CA PHE A 128 -9.00 -0.84 14.85
C PHE A 128 -8.29 0.36 14.20
N TYR A 129 -8.64 0.67 12.95
CA TYR A 129 -8.10 1.83 12.25
C TYR A 129 -8.45 3.14 12.98
N ASN A 130 -9.73 3.35 13.31
CA ASN A 130 -10.24 4.60 13.86
C ASN A 130 -9.72 4.89 15.27
N ARG A 131 -9.38 3.85 16.03
CA ARG A 131 -8.91 3.97 17.43
C ARG A 131 -7.41 3.81 17.57
N ASP A 132 -6.66 3.75 16.46
CA ASP A 132 -5.21 3.52 16.46
C ASP A 132 -4.82 2.24 17.22
N ILE A 133 -5.62 1.18 17.09
CA ILE A 133 -5.29 -0.16 17.58
C ILE A 133 -4.56 -0.86 16.43
N LEU A 134 -3.23 -0.77 16.41
CA LEU A 134 -2.41 -1.23 15.29
C LEU A 134 -1.83 -2.61 15.62
N PRO A 135 -2.19 -3.68 14.89
CA PRO A 135 -1.59 -5.00 15.09
C PRO A 135 -0.06 -4.97 15.01
N VAL A 136 0.60 -5.75 15.86
CA VAL A 136 2.04 -6.00 15.73
C VAL A 136 2.25 -6.97 14.56
N ILE A 137 2.89 -6.50 13.49
CA ILE A 137 3.17 -7.25 12.28
C ILE A 137 4.68 -7.24 12.05
N PHE A 138 5.23 -8.32 11.50
CA PHE A 138 6.66 -8.46 11.26
C PHE A 138 7.04 -8.39 9.77
N GLN A 139 8.25 -7.93 9.48
CA GLN A 139 8.70 -7.64 8.12
C GLN A 139 9.00 -8.90 7.27
N LEU A 140 9.32 -10.04 7.88
CA LEU A 140 9.66 -11.28 7.18
C LEU A 140 8.54 -12.32 7.31
N GLY A 141 8.32 -13.08 6.24
CA GLY A 141 7.43 -14.26 6.24
C GLY A 141 6.41 -14.29 5.09
N SER A 142 6.09 -13.16 4.46
CA SER A 142 5.31 -13.17 3.22
C SER A 142 6.16 -13.67 2.05
N LEU A 143 5.55 -14.47 1.17
CA LEU A 143 6.14 -14.90 -0.09
C LEU A 143 5.63 -14.08 -1.28
N GLY A 144 4.55 -13.31 -1.12
CA GLY A 144 3.86 -12.60 -2.22
C GLY A 144 3.24 -13.51 -3.30
N ALA A 145 3.40 -14.84 -3.22
CA ALA A 145 2.92 -15.79 -4.23
C ALA A 145 1.54 -16.39 -3.91
N SER A 146 1.24 -16.60 -2.63
CA SER A 146 -0.02 -17.16 -2.12
C SER A 146 -0.85 -16.15 -1.33
N GLY A 147 -0.66 -14.86 -1.61
CA GLY A 147 -1.08 -13.77 -0.75
C GLY A 147 -0.10 -13.51 0.40
N ASP A 148 -0.32 -12.41 1.09
CA ASP A 148 0.47 -11.94 2.23
C ASP A 148 0.04 -12.64 3.54
N LEU A 149 -0.03 -13.98 3.51
CA LEU A 149 -0.68 -14.79 4.55
C LEU A 149 -0.14 -14.51 5.95
N ALA A 150 1.19 -14.53 6.13
CA ALA A 150 1.80 -14.37 7.44
C ALA A 150 1.58 -13.00 8.08
N PRO A 151 1.86 -11.87 7.39
CA PRO A 151 1.59 -10.55 7.95
C PRO A 151 0.08 -10.27 8.10
N LEU A 152 -0.78 -10.77 7.20
CA LEU A 152 -2.22 -10.61 7.35
C LEU A 152 -2.81 -11.49 8.46
N ALA A 153 -2.18 -12.63 8.78
CA ALA A 153 -2.51 -13.41 9.97
C ALA A 153 -2.17 -12.66 11.25
N HIS A 154 -0.97 -12.07 11.34
CA HIS A 154 -0.59 -11.18 12.45
C HIS A 154 -1.53 -9.98 12.57
N MET A 155 -1.96 -9.38 11.45
CA MET A 155 -2.96 -8.32 11.43
C MET A 155 -4.32 -8.77 12.00
N SER A 156 -4.69 -10.03 11.77
CA SER A 156 -6.03 -10.55 12.06
C SER A 156 -6.15 -11.24 13.41
N LEU A 157 -5.05 -11.74 14.00
CA LEU A 157 -5.01 -12.35 15.33
C LEU A 157 -5.69 -11.47 16.41
N PRO A 158 -5.43 -10.15 16.46
CA PRO A 158 -6.09 -9.26 17.41
C PRO A 158 -7.61 -9.21 17.31
N LEU A 159 -8.21 -9.49 16.14
CA LEU A 159 -9.66 -9.55 16.00
C LEU A 159 -10.27 -10.68 16.84
N LEU A 160 -9.49 -11.73 17.11
CA LEU A 160 -9.83 -12.86 17.98
C LEU A 160 -9.47 -12.60 19.45
N GLY A 161 -8.94 -11.41 19.77
CA GLY A 161 -8.39 -11.09 21.09
C GLY A 161 -7.03 -11.76 21.36
N LEU A 162 -6.34 -12.22 20.31
CA LEU A 162 -5.06 -12.90 20.40
C LEU A 162 -3.92 -12.04 19.85
N GLY A 163 -2.67 -12.38 20.17
CA GLY A 163 -1.51 -11.63 19.72
C GLY A 163 -1.40 -10.26 20.42
N GLU A 164 -0.68 -9.35 19.78
CA GLU A 164 -0.33 -8.05 20.35
C GLU A 164 -0.67 -6.91 19.40
N VAL A 165 -0.91 -5.74 19.99
CA VAL A 165 -1.18 -4.49 19.27
C VAL A 165 -0.35 -3.37 19.89
N ASN A 166 0.00 -2.38 19.08
CA ASN A 166 0.38 -1.06 19.55
C ASN A 166 -0.89 -0.23 19.75
N TYR A 167 -1.15 0.17 20.98
CA TYR A 167 -2.29 0.99 21.34
C TYR A 167 -1.88 2.05 22.36
N LYS A 168 -2.27 3.31 22.14
CA LYS A 168 -1.89 4.47 22.98
C LYS A 168 -0.37 4.59 23.20
N GLY A 169 0.42 4.25 22.18
CA GLY A 169 1.88 4.35 22.21
C GLY A 169 2.60 3.20 22.92
N GLN A 170 1.90 2.13 23.30
CA GLN A 170 2.48 0.95 23.96
C GLN A 170 2.08 -0.34 23.26
N ARG A 171 3.01 -1.28 23.17
CA ARG A 171 2.74 -2.66 22.77
C ARG A 171 2.11 -3.41 23.94
N MET A 172 0.98 -4.07 23.69
CA MET A 172 0.24 -4.82 24.72
C MET A 172 -0.56 -5.97 24.10
N PRO A 173 -1.02 -6.94 24.93
CA PRO A 173 -1.90 -8.00 24.47
C PRO A 173 -3.20 -7.45 23.86
N ALA A 174 -3.64 -8.02 22.74
CA ALA A 174 -4.84 -7.56 22.04
C ALA A 174 -6.10 -7.62 22.92
N ALA A 175 -6.23 -8.64 23.77
CA ALA A 175 -7.35 -8.78 24.70
C ALA A 175 -7.47 -7.58 25.67
N GLU A 176 -6.34 -7.05 26.14
CA GLU A 176 -6.30 -5.88 27.04
C GLU A 176 -6.69 -4.61 26.29
N ALA A 177 -6.14 -4.40 25.10
CA ALA A 177 -6.48 -3.26 24.25
C ALA A 177 -7.97 -3.25 23.84
N LEU A 178 -8.53 -4.40 23.47
CA LEU A 178 -9.96 -4.53 23.15
C LEU A 178 -10.83 -4.17 24.35
N LYS A 179 -10.49 -4.69 25.54
CA LYS A 179 -11.22 -4.40 26.77
C LYS A 179 -11.17 -2.90 27.11
N ASP A 180 -9.99 -2.28 27.02
CA ASP A 180 -9.80 -0.84 27.27
C ASP A 180 -10.57 0.02 26.23
N ALA A 181 -10.63 -0.42 24.98
CA ALA A 181 -11.40 0.24 23.93
C ALA A 181 -12.92 -0.06 24.00
N GLY A 182 -13.38 -0.95 24.88
CA GLY A 182 -14.78 -1.37 24.94
C GLY A 182 -15.25 -2.18 23.71
N LEU A 183 -14.31 -2.81 23.01
CA LEU A 183 -14.56 -3.67 21.85
C LEU A 183 -14.60 -5.14 22.28
N LYS A 184 -15.28 -5.97 21.49
CA LYS A 184 -15.35 -7.42 21.72
C LYS A 184 -14.59 -8.15 20.61
N PRO A 185 -13.84 -9.23 20.95
CA PRO A 185 -13.33 -10.16 19.95
C PRO A 185 -14.46 -10.72 19.07
N THR A 186 -14.15 -11.00 17.81
CA THR A 186 -15.05 -11.69 16.89
C THR A 186 -14.72 -13.18 16.81
N ASN A 187 -15.73 -14.01 16.55
CA ASN A 187 -15.55 -15.41 16.17
C ASN A 187 -15.71 -15.51 14.66
N LEU A 188 -14.75 -16.11 13.95
CA LEU A 188 -14.77 -16.15 12.48
C LEU A 188 -15.77 -17.19 11.96
N ALA A 189 -16.65 -16.78 11.05
CA ALA A 189 -17.53 -17.67 10.32
C ALA A 189 -16.81 -18.30 9.11
N ALA A 190 -17.47 -19.26 8.44
CA ALA A 190 -16.94 -19.89 7.23
C ALA A 190 -16.40 -18.86 6.22
N LYS A 191 -15.21 -19.14 5.67
CA LYS A 191 -14.40 -18.29 4.77
C LYS A 191 -13.71 -17.07 5.41
N GLU A 192 -14.14 -16.57 6.56
CA GLU A 192 -13.64 -15.27 7.06
C GLU A 192 -12.15 -15.29 7.41
N GLY A 193 -11.63 -16.38 7.97
CA GLY A 193 -10.19 -16.52 8.23
C GLY A 193 -9.38 -16.46 6.94
N LEU A 194 -9.84 -17.13 5.89
CA LEU A 194 -9.18 -17.06 4.59
C LEU A 194 -9.28 -15.66 3.97
N ALA A 195 -10.46 -15.03 3.98
CA ALA A 195 -10.66 -13.70 3.41
C ALA A 195 -9.79 -12.62 4.09
N LEU A 196 -9.56 -12.77 5.40
CA LEU A 196 -8.68 -11.88 6.15
C LEU A 196 -7.21 -12.07 5.77
N LEU A 197 -6.76 -13.32 5.62
CA LEU A 197 -5.36 -13.67 5.34
C LEU A 197 -4.99 -13.56 3.86
N ASN A 198 -5.95 -13.72 2.95
CA ASN A 198 -5.69 -13.77 1.53
C ASN A 198 -5.73 -12.37 0.90
N GLY A 199 -4.86 -12.15 -0.09
CA GLY A 199 -4.66 -10.86 -0.73
C GLY A 199 -3.29 -10.24 -0.53
N THR A 200 -3.09 -9.06 -1.11
CA THR A 200 -1.78 -8.43 -1.31
C THR A 200 -1.58 -7.17 -0.46
N GLN A 201 -2.33 -7.00 0.63
CA GLN A 201 -2.39 -5.72 1.35
C GLN A 201 -1.11 -5.37 2.12
N PHE A 202 -0.24 -6.32 2.45
CA PHE A 202 1.08 -6.01 3.04
C PHE A 202 2.03 -5.49 1.96
N SER A 203 2.13 -6.20 0.84
CA SER A 203 2.95 -5.82 -0.33
C SER A 203 2.49 -4.49 -0.92
N THR A 204 1.17 -4.33 -1.07
CA THR A 204 0.54 -3.09 -1.56
C THR A 204 0.66 -1.98 -0.52
N GLY A 205 0.52 -2.27 0.77
CA GLY A 205 0.68 -1.29 1.84
C GLY A 205 2.07 -0.66 1.86
N TYR A 206 3.12 -1.48 1.73
CA TYR A 206 4.49 -0.97 1.54
C TYR A 206 4.62 -0.19 0.24
N SER A 207 4.03 -0.65 -0.86
CA SER A 207 4.07 0.06 -2.14
C SER A 207 3.47 1.45 -2.07
N VAL A 208 2.31 1.60 -1.43
CA VAL A 208 1.67 2.91 -1.22
C VAL A 208 2.57 3.79 -0.36
N TRP A 209 3.11 3.26 0.74
CA TRP A 209 4.03 4.03 1.60
C TRP A 209 5.28 4.48 0.84
N CYS A 210 5.91 3.58 0.07
CA CYS A 210 7.06 3.90 -0.77
C CYS A 210 6.75 4.98 -1.82
N LEU A 211 5.56 4.95 -2.45
CA LEU A 211 5.14 6.01 -3.39
C LEU A 211 4.95 7.36 -2.70
N ILE A 212 4.35 7.39 -1.50
CA ILE A 212 4.22 8.61 -0.70
C ILE A 212 5.62 9.18 -0.37
N GLN A 213 6.56 8.33 0.07
CA GLN A 213 7.94 8.78 0.33
C GLN A 213 8.66 9.19 -0.96
N SER A 214 8.41 8.51 -2.09
CA SER A 214 9.01 8.84 -3.39
C SER A 214 8.64 10.25 -3.84
N LYS A 215 7.37 10.67 -3.67
CA LYS A 215 6.94 12.04 -3.97
C LYS A 215 7.69 13.07 -3.13
N ARG A 216 7.97 12.77 -1.85
CA ARG A 216 8.80 13.60 -0.97
C ARG A 216 10.26 13.65 -1.44
N ILE A 217 10.83 12.51 -1.83
CA ILE A 217 12.20 12.40 -2.36
C ILE A 217 12.36 13.24 -3.64
N VAL A 218 11.42 13.16 -4.59
CA VAL A 218 11.46 13.97 -5.83
C VAL A 218 11.52 15.46 -5.51
N LYS A 219 10.65 15.92 -4.59
CA LYS A 219 10.63 17.32 -4.16
C LYS A 219 11.96 17.71 -3.51
N ALA A 220 12.45 16.92 -2.56
CA ALA A 220 13.72 17.17 -1.88
C ALA A 220 14.90 17.17 -2.85
N ALA A 221 14.98 16.21 -3.77
CA ALA A 221 16.02 16.10 -4.77
C ALA A 221 16.05 17.33 -5.69
N ASN A 222 14.90 17.83 -6.13
CA ASN A 222 14.84 19.04 -6.96
C ASN A 222 15.24 20.31 -6.19
N HIS A 223 14.86 20.44 -4.92
CA HIS A 223 15.30 21.57 -4.09
C HIS A 223 16.81 21.54 -3.84
N THR A 224 17.34 20.38 -3.44
CA THR A 224 18.78 20.17 -3.25
C THR A 224 19.56 20.41 -4.53
N ALA A 225 19.03 19.95 -5.67
CA ALA A 225 19.65 20.19 -6.98
C ALA A 225 19.63 21.68 -7.37
N ALA A 226 18.53 22.40 -7.13
CA ALA A 226 18.44 23.84 -7.37
C ALA A 226 19.46 24.62 -6.54
N LEU A 227 19.60 24.29 -5.25
CA LEU A 227 20.62 24.88 -4.37
C LEU A 227 22.03 24.53 -4.85
N SER A 228 22.25 23.28 -5.26
CA SER A 228 23.55 22.83 -5.75
C SER A 228 23.97 23.56 -7.04
N LEU A 229 23.01 23.84 -7.93
CA LEU A 229 23.25 24.61 -9.15
C LEU A 229 23.71 26.03 -8.84
N ASP A 230 23.13 26.68 -7.82
CA ASP A 230 23.59 28.00 -7.40
C ASP A 230 24.96 27.93 -6.72
N ALA A 231 25.16 26.99 -5.80
CA ALA A 231 26.43 26.81 -5.10
C ALA A 231 27.60 26.52 -6.07
N PHE A 232 27.35 25.81 -7.17
CA PHE A 232 28.36 25.52 -8.21
C PHE A 232 28.38 26.55 -9.35
N ASN A 233 27.64 27.66 -9.19
CA ASN A 233 27.49 28.75 -10.15
C ASN A 233 27.12 28.25 -11.57
N CYS A 234 26.13 27.36 -11.69
CA CYS A 234 25.73 26.73 -12.95
C CYS A 234 24.82 27.61 -13.82
N HIS A 235 24.85 27.31 -15.13
CA HIS A 235 24.00 27.91 -16.16
C HIS A 235 22.51 27.60 -15.96
N THR A 236 21.66 28.49 -16.46
CA THR A 236 20.20 28.30 -16.54
C THR A 236 19.76 27.70 -17.88
N SER A 237 20.56 27.84 -18.94
CA SER A 237 20.23 27.40 -20.29
C SER A 237 19.92 25.89 -20.41
N PRO A 238 20.52 24.96 -19.64
CA PRO A 238 20.13 23.55 -19.70
C PRO A 238 18.70 23.24 -19.28
N PHE A 239 18.05 24.19 -18.59
CA PHE A 239 16.70 24.06 -18.07
C PHE A 239 15.69 24.80 -18.95
N ASP A 240 16.09 25.39 -20.09
CA ASP A 240 15.20 26.12 -20.99
C ASP A 240 14.06 25.24 -21.50
N LYS A 241 12.81 25.73 -21.40
CA LYS A 241 11.61 25.00 -21.81
C LYS A 241 11.73 24.42 -23.22
N ARG A 242 12.33 25.15 -24.16
CA ARG A 242 12.45 24.75 -25.57
C ARG A 242 13.21 23.43 -25.74
N LEU A 243 14.30 23.23 -24.98
CA LEU A 243 15.07 21.98 -25.01
C LEU A 243 14.23 20.77 -24.60
N HIS A 244 13.36 20.96 -23.61
CA HIS A 244 12.54 19.87 -23.08
C HIS A 244 11.24 19.67 -23.85
N THR A 245 10.77 20.67 -24.60
CA THR A 245 9.63 20.51 -25.52
C THR A 245 9.99 19.69 -26.75
N ILE A 246 11.22 19.81 -27.28
CA ILE A 246 11.67 19.00 -28.44
C ILE A 246 12.10 17.56 -28.08
N ARG A 247 12.14 17.24 -26.78
CA ARG A 247 12.32 15.88 -26.24
C ARG A 247 11.30 15.65 -25.11
N PRO A 248 10.02 15.42 -25.44
CA PRO A 248 8.89 15.64 -24.54
C PRO A 248 8.61 14.44 -23.61
N HIS A 249 9.62 13.94 -22.92
CA HIS A 249 9.39 13.05 -21.78
C HIS A 249 8.74 13.87 -20.65
N PHE A 250 7.64 13.36 -20.08
CA PHE A 250 6.84 14.10 -19.10
C PHE A 250 7.69 14.52 -17.90
N GLY A 251 8.38 13.56 -17.27
CA GLY A 251 9.18 13.82 -16.08
C GLY A 251 10.35 14.76 -16.35
N GLN A 252 10.94 14.70 -17.56
CA GLN A 252 11.99 15.63 -17.96
C GLN A 252 11.46 17.07 -18.04
N LEU A 253 10.28 17.25 -18.63
CA LEU A 253 9.63 18.56 -18.77
C LEU A 253 9.25 19.14 -17.41
N GLU A 254 8.64 18.34 -16.54
CA GLU A 254 8.23 18.78 -15.19
C GLU A 254 9.44 19.04 -14.29
N THR A 255 10.50 18.23 -14.36
CA THR A 255 11.74 18.49 -13.60
C THR A 255 12.36 19.81 -14.04
N ALA A 256 12.53 20.04 -15.35
CA ALA A 256 13.09 21.29 -15.83
C ALA A 256 12.27 22.51 -15.40
N LYS A 257 10.93 22.40 -15.45
CA LYS A 257 10.01 23.43 -14.98
C LYS A 257 10.18 23.70 -13.49
N SER A 258 10.26 22.65 -12.66
CA SER A 258 10.49 22.77 -11.21
C SER A 258 11.80 23.49 -10.91
N ILE A 259 12.91 23.10 -11.55
CA ILE A 259 14.21 23.76 -11.34
C ILE A 259 14.18 25.23 -11.78
N ARG A 260 13.55 25.56 -12.92
CA ARG A 260 13.38 26.96 -13.34
C ARG A 260 12.62 27.78 -12.31
N GLN A 261 11.52 27.25 -11.78
CA GLN A 261 10.70 27.93 -10.77
C GLN A 261 11.48 28.15 -9.47
N LEU A 262 12.25 27.15 -9.03
CA LEU A 262 13.04 27.24 -7.80
C LEU A 262 14.19 28.26 -7.89
N ARG A 263 14.66 28.58 -9.10
CA ARG A 263 15.80 29.48 -9.34
C ARG A 263 15.43 30.82 -10.01
N ASP A 264 14.14 31.09 -10.22
CA ASP A 264 13.65 32.30 -10.91
C ASP A 264 14.25 33.59 -10.33
N LEU A 265 14.19 33.72 -9.00
CA LEU A 265 14.66 34.91 -8.28
C LEU A 265 16.13 34.83 -7.83
N SER A 266 16.87 33.81 -8.27
CA SER A 266 18.26 33.63 -7.84
C SER A 266 19.20 34.59 -8.59
N LYS A 267 19.78 35.54 -7.85
CA LYS A 267 20.83 36.43 -8.37
C LYS A 267 22.08 35.67 -8.81
N ILE A 268 22.37 34.53 -8.17
CA ILE A 268 23.50 33.67 -8.56
C ILE A 268 23.18 33.01 -9.90
N ALA A 269 21.96 32.51 -10.11
CA ALA A 269 21.55 31.95 -11.40
C ALA A 269 21.66 32.98 -12.55
N GLN A 270 21.37 34.24 -12.27
CA GLN A 270 21.37 35.35 -13.25
C GLN A 270 22.75 35.98 -13.49
N SER A 271 23.76 35.67 -12.68
CA SER A 271 25.10 36.24 -12.86
C SER A 271 25.80 35.69 -14.10
N GLU A 272 26.75 36.46 -14.65
CA GLU A 272 27.57 36.02 -15.78
C GLU A 272 28.40 34.78 -15.43
N LYS A 273 28.57 33.90 -16.42
CA LYS A 273 29.26 32.60 -16.28
C LYS A 273 30.49 32.58 -17.19
N ASN A 274 31.63 32.21 -16.63
CA ASN A 274 32.91 32.23 -17.35
C ASN A 274 33.24 30.90 -18.06
N HIS A 275 32.40 29.88 -17.88
CA HIS A 275 32.57 28.55 -18.47
C HIS A 275 31.49 28.25 -19.51
N VAL A 276 31.79 27.37 -20.47
CA VAL A 276 30.86 27.06 -21.58
C VAL A 276 29.76 26.07 -21.16
N GLN A 277 30.09 25.06 -20.35
CA GLN A 277 29.14 24.01 -19.93
C GLN A 277 29.36 23.59 -18.49
N ASP A 278 28.28 23.14 -17.85
CA ASP A 278 28.33 22.48 -16.55
C ASP A 278 28.51 20.96 -16.69
N PRO A 279 29.13 20.31 -15.67
CA PRO A 279 29.20 18.85 -15.59
C PRO A 279 27.81 18.20 -15.66
N TYR A 280 27.77 16.95 -16.13
CA TYR A 280 26.50 16.22 -16.33
C TYR A 280 25.66 16.09 -15.06
N ALA A 281 26.29 15.96 -13.89
CA ALA A 281 25.60 15.89 -12.60
C ALA A 281 24.69 17.11 -12.31
N PHE A 282 24.94 18.23 -13.00
CA PHE A 282 24.13 19.45 -12.98
C PHE A 282 23.30 19.58 -14.27
N ARG A 283 23.97 19.54 -15.43
CA ARG A 283 23.34 19.82 -16.72
C ARG A 283 22.26 18.80 -17.11
N CYS A 284 22.40 17.56 -16.65
CA CYS A 284 21.48 16.45 -16.97
C CYS A 284 20.42 16.19 -15.88
N ILE A 285 20.26 17.09 -14.90
CA ILE A 285 19.22 16.97 -13.86
C ILE A 285 17.84 16.69 -14.47
N PRO A 286 17.35 17.44 -15.47
CA PRO A 286 16.04 17.18 -16.07
C PRO A 286 15.90 15.77 -16.60
N GLN A 287 16.93 15.24 -17.27
CA GLN A 287 16.91 13.93 -17.90
C GLN A 287 16.92 12.81 -16.85
N VAL A 288 17.76 12.92 -15.83
CA VAL A 288 17.94 11.86 -14.82
C VAL A 288 16.80 11.86 -13.81
N HIS A 289 16.52 13.00 -13.16
CA HIS A 289 15.40 13.10 -12.22
C HIS A 289 14.06 12.88 -12.94
N GLY A 290 13.95 13.33 -14.20
CA GLY A 290 12.77 13.15 -15.01
C GLY A 290 12.50 11.69 -15.38
N ALA A 291 13.52 10.91 -15.72
CA ALA A 291 13.37 9.48 -15.97
C ALA A 291 12.87 8.73 -14.72
N SER A 292 13.41 9.06 -13.55
CA SER A 292 12.94 8.50 -12.28
C SER A 292 11.50 8.91 -11.96
N LEU A 293 11.09 10.15 -12.29
CA LEU A 293 9.71 10.61 -12.13
C LEU A 293 8.75 9.85 -13.05
N ASP A 294 9.12 9.61 -14.31
CA ASP A 294 8.32 8.80 -15.24
C ASP A 294 8.16 7.35 -14.74
N ALA A 295 9.23 6.77 -14.16
CA ALA A 295 9.16 5.45 -13.53
C ALA A 295 8.23 5.43 -12.31
N ILE A 296 8.30 6.43 -11.44
CA ILE A 296 7.38 6.57 -10.28
C ILE A 296 5.93 6.61 -10.76
N GLN A 297 5.61 7.35 -11.83
CA GLN A 297 4.25 7.41 -12.38
C GLN A 297 3.77 6.06 -12.94
N HIS A 298 4.67 5.31 -13.57
CA HIS A 298 4.35 3.96 -14.03
C HIS A 298 3.99 3.05 -12.84
N VAL A 299 4.81 3.07 -11.79
CA VAL A 299 4.59 2.29 -10.57
C VAL A 299 3.29 2.71 -9.89
N GLU A 300 3.03 4.01 -9.77
CA GLU A 300 1.79 4.55 -9.21
C GLU A 300 0.55 4.01 -9.93
N LYS A 301 0.59 3.89 -11.26
CA LYS A 301 -0.51 3.29 -12.02
C LYS A 301 -0.74 1.81 -11.66
N VAL A 302 0.33 1.02 -11.57
CA VAL A 302 0.23 -0.40 -11.21
C VAL A 302 -0.34 -0.56 -9.80
N ILE A 303 0.21 0.17 -8.83
CA ILE A 303 -0.19 0.08 -7.42
C ILE A 303 -1.61 0.62 -7.21
N THR A 304 -2.02 1.67 -7.94
CA THR A 304 -3.40 2.17 -7.90
C THR A 304 -4.38 1.13 -8.44
N THR A 305 -3.97 0.29 -9.40
CA THR A 305 -4.82 -0.81 -9.88
C THR A 305 -4.94 -1.90 -8.81
N GLU A 306 -3.81 -2.30 -8.23
CA GLU A 306 -3.74 -3.35 -7.22
C GLU A 306 -4.54 -3.01 -5.95
N LEU A 307 -4.39 -1.78 -5.43
CA LEU A 307 -5.05 -1.38 -4.18
C LEU A 307 -6.58 -1.33 -4.28
N ASN A 308 -7.11 -1.17 -5.50
CA ASN A 308 -8.54 -1.17 -5.81
C ASN A 308 -9.04 -2.54 -6.32
N SER A 309 -8.20 -3.58 -6.28
CA SER A 309 -8.54 -4.92 -6.77
C SER A 309 -9.02 -5.84 -5.65
N VAL A 310 -9.84 -6.82 -6.02
CA VAL A 310 -10.19 -7.96 -5.16
C VAL A 310 -9.10 -9.01 -5.29
N THR A 311 -8.25 -9.12 -4.27
CA THR A 311 -7.10 -10.04 -4.23
C THR A 311 -7.34 -11.27 -3.34
N ASP A 312 -8.57 -11.44 -2.84
CA ASP A 312 -9.02 -12.63 -2.11
C ASP A 312 -9.21 -13.84 -3.05
N ASN A 313 -9.29 -15.03 -2.48
CA ASN A 313 -9.67 -16.27 -3.14
C ASN A 313 -10.30 -17.27 -2.15
N PRO A 314 -11.39 -17.98 -2.51
CA PRO A 314 -12.17 -17.82 -3.74
C PRO A 314 -12.99 -16.53 -3.75
N THR A 315 -13.30 -16.05 -4.95
CA THR A 315 -14.08 -14.82 -5.17
C THR A 315 -15.54 -15.17 -5.40
N ILE A 316 -16.44 -14.41 -4.78
CA ILE A 316 -17.88 -14.67 -4.77
C ILE A 316 -18.60 -13.64 -5.64
N PHE A 317 -19.43 -14.12 -6.57
CA PHE A 317 -20.18 -13.31 -7.53
C PHE A 317 -21.68 -13.59 -7.40
N PRO A 318 -22.39 -12.91 -6.47
CA PRO A 318 -23.81 -13.17 -6.24
C PRO A 318 -24.68 -12.97 -7.49
N ASP A 319 -24.34 -11.98 -8.32
CA ASP A 319 -25.11 -11.63 -9.52
C ASP A 319 -24.98 -12.64 -10.67
N SER A 320 -23.94 -13.47 -10.65
CA SER A 320 -23.71 -14.52 -11.65
C SER A 320 -23.75 -15.92 -11.04
N ASP A 321 -24.27 -16.07 -9.83
CA ASP A 321 -24.35 -17.33 -9.09
C ASP A 321 -23.01 -18.08 -8.95
N GLY A 322 -21.89 -17.35 -8.84
CA GLY A 322 -20.55 -17.92 -8.96
C GLY A 322 -19.71 -17.89 -7.67
N ILE A 323 -18.99 -18.98 -7.39
CA ILE A 323 -17.86 -19.01 -6.44
C ILE A 323 -16.64 -19.51 -7.24
N LEU A 324 -15.72 -18.62 -7.56
CA LEU A 324 -14.61 -18.91 -8.47
C LEU A 324 -13.29 -18.96 -7.72
N SER A 325 -12.53 -20.04 -7.92
CA SER A 325 -11.15 -20.13 -7.47
C SER A 325 -10.22 -19.59 -8.56
N GLY A 326 -9.37 -18.65 -8.20
CA GLY A 326 -8.41 -17.98 -9.09
C GLY A 326 -7.10 -17.67 -8.36
N GLY A 327 -6.29 -16.80 -8.96
CA GLY A 327 -4.92 -16.48 -8.50
C GLY A 327 -4.70 -15.00 -8.19
N ASN A 328 -5.76 -14.23 -7.93
CA ASN A 328 -5.65 -12.77 -7.72
C ASN A 328 -4.82 -12.37 -6.49
N PHE A 329 -4.49 -13.31 -5.60
CA PHE A 329 -3.62 -13.10 -4.45
C PHE A 329 -2.13 -13.05 -4.80
N HIS A 330 -1.72 -13.37 -6.03
CA HIS A 330 -0.32 -13.38 -6.42
C HIS A 330 0.17 -11.96 -6.76
N ALA A 331 1.07 -11.43 -5.94
CA ALA A 331 1.56 -10.05 -5.99
C ALA A 331 2.64 -9.79 -7.07
N GLN A 332 2.66 -10.57 -8.16
CA GLN A 332 3.70 -10.42 -9.21
C GLN A 332 3.71 -9.02 -9.84
N PRO A 333 2.54 -8.38 -10.14
CA PRO A 333 2.52 -7.02 -10.66
C PRO A 333 3.16 -6.01 -9.69
N VAL A 334 2.91 -6.18 -8.39
CA VAL A 334 3.49 -5.35 -7.33
C VAL A 334 4.99 -5.54 -7.23
N ALA A 335 5.45 -6.79 -7.23
CA ALA A 335 6.87 -7.12 -7.11
C ALA A 335 7.71 -6.47 -8.22
N LEU A 336 7.31 -6.65 -9.49
CA LEU A 336 8.02 -6.04 -10.63
C LEU A 336 8.01 -4.50 -10.57
N ALA A 337 6.91 -3.91 -10.11
CA ALA A 337 6.80 -2.47 -9.96
C ALA A 337 7.73 -1.94 -8.84
N LEU A 338 7.87 -2.67 -7.74
CA LEU A 338 8.78 -2.30 -6.65
C LEU A 338 10.26 -2.45 -7.03
N ASP A 339 10.63 -3.48 -7.79
CA ASP A 339 12.00 -3.61 -8.32
C ASP A 339 12.33 -2.41 -9.22
N TYR A 340 11.40 -2.04 -10.09
CA TYR A 340 11.57 -0.88 -10.96
C TYR A 340 11.64 0.44 -10.16
N LEU A 341 10.81 0.59 -9.13
CA LEU A 341 10.85 1.75 -8.23
C LEU A 341 12.20 1.86 -7.52
N GLY A 342 12.74 0.74 -7.02
CA GLY A 342 14.04 0.70 -6.35
C GLY A 342 15.17 1.23 -7.25
N ILE A 343 15.22 0.75 -8.50
CA ILE A 343 16.18 1.24 -9.51
C ILE A 343 15.97 2.74 -9.75
N ALA A 344 14.73 3.17 -9.99
CA ALA A 344 14.42 4.57 -10.29
C ALA A 344 14.81 5.53 -9.15
N LEU A 345 14.57 5.13 -7.90
CA LEU A 345 14.92 5.95 -6.74
C LEU A 345 16.44 6.03 -6.52
N SER A 346 17.19 4.97 -6.83
CA SER A 346 18.65 4.96 -6.68
C SER A 346 19.34 6.04 -7.53
N GLU A 347 18.77 6.39 -8.68
CA GLU A 347 19.33 7.38 -9.60
C GLU A 347 19.35 8.81 -9.02
N PHE A 348 18.39 9.16 -8.14
CA PHE A 348 18.44 10.44 -7.42
C PHE A 348 19.66 10.51 -6.51
N GLY A 349 19.96 9.41 -5.80
CA GLY A 349 21.14 9.29 -4.95
C GLY A 349 22.43 9.36 -5.77
N SER A 350 22.50 8.58 -6.85
CA SER A 350 23.64 8.51 -7.78
C SER A 350 24.05 9.90 -8.30
N ILE A 351 23.11 10.63 -8.93
CA ILE A 351 23.42 11.95 -9.49
C ILE A 351 23.70 13.00 -8.40
N SER A 352 23.08 12.88 -7.22
CA SER A 352 23.35 13.77 -6.10
C SER A 352 24.75 13.58 -5.55
N GLU A 353 25.19 12.34 -5.40
CA GLU A 353 26.55 12.02 -4.96
C GLU A 353 27.58 12.54 -5.98
N ARG A 354 27.32 12.42 -7.28
CA ARG A 354 28.19 13.02 -8.31
C ARG A 354 28.27 14.56 -8.22
N ARG A 355 27.23 15.25 -7.74
CA ARG A 355 27.31 16.70 -7.44
C ARG A 355 28.18 16.98 -6.22
N VAL A 356 28.07 16.17 -5.16
CA VAL A 356 28.95 16.25 -3.99
C VAL A 356 30.41 16.10 -4.41
N PHE A 357 30.72 15.12 -5.25
CA PHE A 357 32.06 14.97 -5.80
C PHE A 357 32.56 16.26 -6.49
N GLN A 358 31.73 16.91 -7.32
CA GLN A 358 32.11 18.15 -8.01
C GLN A 358 32.41 19.30 -7.03
N PHE A 359 31.72 19.39 -5.89
CA PHE A 359 32.06 20.37 -4.85
C PHE A 359 33.43 20.08 -4.21
N MET A 360 33.76 18.80 -4.03
CA MET A 360 35.00 18.39 -3.36
C MET A 360 36.25 18.54 -4.24
N THR A 361 36.11 18.65 -5.56
CA THR A 361 37.27 18.82 -6.45
C THR A 361 37.90 20.20 -6.38
N GLY A 362 37.21 21.20 -5.79
CA GLY A 362 37.70 22.58 -5.71
C GLY A 362 37.87 23.26 -7.08
N GLN A 363 37.22 22.74 -8.11
CA GLN A 363 37.31 23.29 -9.48
C GLN A 363 36.51 24.58 -9.67
N ARG A 364 35.72 25.01 -8.67
CA ARG A 364 34.95 26.26 -8.67
C ARG A 364 34.83 26.83 -7.26
#